data_AF-A0A2P2IFH7-F1
#
_entry.id   AF-A0A2P2IFH7-F1
#
_cell.length_a   1.000
_cell.length_b   1.000
_cell.length_c   1.000
_cell.angle_alpha   90.00
_cell.angle_beta   90.00
_cell.angle_gamma   90.00
#
_symmetry.space_group_name_H-M   'P 1'
#
loop_
_entity.id
_entity.type
_entity.pdbx_description
1 polymer ?
#
loop_
_entity_poly.entity_id
_entity_poly.type
_entity_poly.pdbx_seq_one_letter_code
_entity_poly.pdbx_strand_id
1 'polypeptide(L)'
;VSDCKDGSDEPLHCNVDECAKVEINQCGHKCINTIIGYECACNTGYKLMPDKKACEDVNECIETPGVCSQDCFNTPGSYSCKCDDRYYVRESDNKSCKRIDKADPWIFFTNKYYVRKLSTDGMNYVLLQQGLRNVVALDFDVGEEELYFADVSAKVIYKAKINSTEKTEVIKHDSHGLEGLAVDWIGRKLYWLDRHTKHLDVAELDGTNRKTLKNSGINDPRAIVVHPGIGFLYFTDWHLQSYIGRIGMDGNNFSRILTFEQKVIWPNALTIDYFTDRIFWADAHLDYIAFADLDGQNKHEILRGEKVPHVFAITVFDDYIYWTDWNLKAILKANKFTG
;
A
#
# COMPACT_ATOMS: atom_id res chain seq x y z
N VAL A 1 -24.72 38.63 40.14
CA VAL A 1 -24.08 39.94 40.48
C VAL A 1 -23.90 40.63 39.15
N SER A 2 -24.32 41.88 38.98
CA SER A 2 -24.28 42.50 37.65
C SER A 2 -22.83 42.91 37.32
N ASP A 3 -22.16 42.05 36.56
CA ASP A 3 -20.79 42.22 36.11
C ASP A 3 -20.73 42.93 34.74
N CYS A 4 -21.84 42.92 33.97
CA CYS A 4 -21.98 43.63 32.70
C CYS A 4 -23.08 44.71 32.72
N LYS A 5 -22.78 45.91 32.21
CA LYS A 5 -23.68 47.09 32.22
C LYS A 5 -24.90 46.99 31.29
N ASP A 6 -24.89 46.03 30.37
CA ASP A 6 -25.93 45.80 29.36
C ASP A 6 -26.91 44.67 29.74
N GLY A 7 -26.72 44.01 30.89
CA GLY A 7 -27.55 42.89 31.35
C GLY A 7 -27.36 41.60 30.56
N SER A 8 -26.27 41.49 29.79
CA SER A 8 -25.91 40.31 29.00
C SER A 8 -25.23 39.20 29.82
N ASP A 9 -24.97 39.44 31.10
CA ASP A 9 -24.25 38.55 32.01
C ASP A 9 -25.10 37.38 32.56
N GLU A 10 -26.41 37.56 32.68
CA GLU A 10 -27.33 36.53 33.22
C GLU A 10 -28.64 36.41 32.37
N PRO A 11 -28.60 35.80 31.18
CA PRO A 11 -29.82 35.57 30.37
C PRO A 11 -30.81 34.62 31.05
N LEU A 12 -32.07 34.55 30.57
CA LEU A 12 -33.19 33.83 31.20
C LEU A 12 -32.97 32.33 31.49
N HIS A 13 -31.95 31.72 30.86
CA HIS A 13 -31.53 30.32 31.02
C HIS A 13 -30.19 30.16 31.76
N CYS A 14 -29.74 31.21 32.47
CA CYS A 14 -28.55 31.16 33.29
C CYS A 14 -28.79 30.28 34.52
N ASN A 15 -27.87 29.35 34.80
CA ASN A 15 -27.89 28.46 35.96
C ASN A 15 -29.13 27.54 36.05
N VAL A 16 -29.77 27.24 34.91
CA VAL A 16 -30.77 26.18 34.78
C VAL A 16 -30.03 24.86 34.52
N ASP A 17 -30.53 23.75 35.06
CA ASP A 17 -30.01 22.41 34.74
C ASP A 17 -30.88 21.78 33.64
N GLU A 18 -30.52 22.04 32.38
CA GLU A 18 -31.17 21.41 31.24
C GLU A 18 -30.83 19.90 31.13
N CYS A 19 -29.78 19.44 31.80
CA CYS A 19 -29.39 18.03 31.83
C CYS A 19 -30.25 17.17 32.77
N ALA A 20 -30.98 17.78 33.69
CA ALA A 20 -31.87 17.08 34.63
C ALA A 20 -33.03 16.32 33.95
N LYS A 21 -33.41 16.70 32.71
CA LYS A 21 -34.49 16.04 31.96
C LYS A 21 -34.06 15.72 30.53
N VAL A 22 -34.08 14.42 30.21
CA VAL A 22 -33.72 13.90 28.88
C VAL A 22 -34.60 14.46 27.76
N GLU A 23 -35.87 14.75 28.05
CA GLU A 23 -36.80 15.36 27.07
C GLU A 23 -36.40 16.79 26.66
N ILE A 24 -35.65 17.50 27.52
CA ILE A 24 -35.20 18.88 27.31
C ILE A 24 -33.87 18.88 26.55
N ASN A 25 -32.91 18.05 26.96
CA ASN A 25 -31.59 18.01 26.33
C ASN A 25 -31.55 17.22 25.01
N GLN A 26 -32.30 16.11 24.93
CA GLN A 26 -32.30 15.17 23.81
C GLN A 26 -30.89 14.72 23.38
N CYS A 27 -29.93 14.69 24.32
CA CYS A 27 -28.57 14.24 24.05
C CYS A 27 -28.53 12.71 23.87
N GLY A 28 -27.79 12.22 22.88
CA GLY A 28 -27.67 10.78 22.62
C GLY A 28 -26.96 10.00 23.72
N HIS A 29 -25.92 10.59 24.32
CA HIS A 29 -25.13 9.94 25.38
C HIS A 29 -25.02 10.79 26.66
N LYS A 30 -24.12 11.78 26.68
CA LYS A 30 -23.86 12.61 27.86
C LYS A 30 -24.37 14.02 27.61
N CYS A 31 -24.96 14.61 28.66
CA CYS A 31 -25.29 16.03 28.71
C CYS A 31 -24.36 16.71 29.71
N ILE A 32 -23.75 17.82 29.32
CA ILE A 32 -22.89 18.64 30.15
C ILE A 32 -23.61 19.97 30.35
N ASN A 33 -24.00 20.24 31.59
CA ASN A 33 -24.64 21.49 31.94
C ASN A 33 -23.58 22.59 32.03
N THR A 34 -23.80 23.70 31.34
CA THR A 34 -22.89 24.86 31.38
C THR A 34 -23.57 25.99 32.17
N ILE A 35 -22.86 27.10 32.39
CA ILE A 35 -23.42 28.26 33.11
C ILE A 35 -24.59 28.87 32.31
N ILE A 36 -24.55 28.76 30.97
CA ILE A 36 -25.57 29.26 30.06
C ILE A 36 -25.94 28.13 29.09
N GLY A 37 -26.98 27.37 29.42
CA GLY A 37 -27.47 26.23 28.63
C GLY A 37 -26.62 24.96 28.80
N TYR A 38 -26.70 24.06 27.82
CA TYR A 38 -26.04 22.75 27.88
C TYR A 38 -25.36 22.38 26.57
N GLU A 39 -24.42 21.45 26.64
CA GLU A 39 -23.81 20.81 25.48
C GLU A 39 -23.92 19.28 25.58
N CYS A 40 -24.11 18.61 24.45
CA CYS A 40 -24.08 17.16 24.39
C CYS A 40 -22.66 16.67 24.09
N ALA A 41 -22.26 15.61 24.77
CA ALA A 41 -20.99 14.93 24.55
C ALA A 41 -21.21 13.43 24.33
N CYS A 42 -20.29 12.81 23.60
CA CYS A 42 -20.35 11.39 23.28
C CYS A 42 -19.41 10.57 24.19
N ASN A 43 -19.71 9.28 24.32
CA ASN A 43 -18.80 8.33 24.97
C ASN A 43 -17.53 8.15 24.14
N THR A 44 -16.46 7.65 24.76
CA THR A 44 -15.24 7.25 24.04
C THR A 44 -15.60 6.25 22.94
N GLY A 45 -15.05 6.44 21.74
CA GLY A 45 -15.41 5.66 20.55
C GLY A 45 -16.59 6.22 19.75
N TYR A 46 -17.16 7.37 20.14
CA TYR A 46 -18.26 8.01 19.42
C TYR A 46 -17.97 9.49 19.14
N LYS A 47 -18.46 9.99 18.00
CA LYS A 47 -18.36 11.40 17.59
C LYS A 47 -19.74 12.07 17.56
N LEU A 48 -19.78 13.35 17.91
CA LEU A 48 -21.01 14.14 17.92
C LEU A 48 -21.41 14.49 16.48
N MET A 49 -22.67 14.21 16.12
CA MET A 49 -23.21 14.50 14.79
C MET A 49 -23.45 16.01 14.59
N PRO A 50 -23.64 16.48 13.34
CA PRO A 50 -23.87 17.91 13.04
C PRO A 50 -25.08 18.53 13.74
N ASP A 51 -26.04 17.71 14.19
CA ASP A 51 -27.19 18.12 14.99
C ASP A 51 -26.82 18.52 16.43
N LYS A 52 -25.55 18.33 16.83
CA LYS A 52 -25.00 18.56 18.16
C LYS A 52 -25.68 17.75 19.27
N LYS A 53 -26.35 16.64 18.92
CA LYS A 53 -27.12 15.83 19.87
C LYS A 53 -26.87 14.35 19.71
N ALA A 54 -26.99 13.81 18.50
CA ALA A 54 -26.78 12.40 18.23
C ALA A 54 -25.28 12.05 18.24
N CYS A 55 -24.98 10.81 18.61
CA CYS A 55 -23.62 10.28 18.63
C CYS A 55 -23.52 9.16 17.61
N GLU A 56 -22.56 9.27 16.71
CA GLU A 56 -22.23 8.25 15.72
C GLU A 56 -20.99 7.49 16.18
N ASP A 57 -20.98 6.18 15.95
CA ASP A 57 -19.83 5.31 16.21
C ASP A 57 -18.63 5.74 15.34
N VAL A 58 -17.45 5.83 15.94
CA VAL A 58 -16.22 6.13 15.20
C VAL A 58 -15.71 4.82 14.61
N ASN A 59 -15.62 4.74 13.29
CA ASN A 59 -15.05 3.56 12.66
C ASN A 59 -13.51 3.68 12.65
N GLU A 60 -12.83 3.16 13.66
CA GLU A 60 -11.38 3.30 13.77
C GLU A 60 -10.63 2.63 12.61
N CYS A 61 -11.21 1.61 11.98
CA CYS A 61 -10.60 0.91 10.86
C CYS A 61 -10.47 1.78 9.59
N ILE A 62 -11.28 2.83 9.47
CA ILE A 62 -11.26 3.79 8.35
C ILE A 62 -10.65 5.12 8.79
N GLU A 63 -11.08 5.63 9.96
CA GLU A 63 -10.69 6.95 10.42
C GLU A 63 -9.28 6.98 11.03
N THR A 64 -8.76 5.85 11.52
CA THR A 64 -7.42 5.73 12.10
C THR A 64 -6.57 4.68 11.37
N PRO A 65 -5.97 5.03 10.22
CA PRO A 65 -5.00 4.17 9.54
C PRO A 65 -3.92 3.63 10.49
N GLY A 66 -3.70 2.32 10.48
CA GLY A 66 -2.69 1.67 11.31
C GLY A 66 -3.07 1.41 12.75
N VAL A 67 -4.36 1.47 13.07
CA VAL A 67 -4.87 1.06 14.39
C VAL A 67 -4.57 -0.41 14.70
N CYS A 68 -4.49 -1.26 13.68
CA CYS A 68 -4.09 -2.66 13.72
C CYS A 68 -2.95 -2.93 12.73
N SER A 69 -2.04 -3.85 13.03
CA SER A 69 -0.99 -4.29 12.09
C SER A 69 -1.55 -5.00 10.84
N GLN A 70 -2.64 -5.74 11.02
CA GLN A 70 -3.32 -6.54 10.00
C GLN A 70 -4.83 -6.23 9.98
N ASP A 71 -5.70 -7.22 10.17
CA ASP A 71 -7.14 -7.07 10.06
C ASP A 71 -7.73 -6.23 11.20
N CYS A 72 -8.65 -5.33 10.86
CA CYS A 72 -9.39 -4.49 11.80
C CYS A 72 -10.89 -4.71 11.64
N PHE A 73 -11.58 -4.92 12.77
CA PHE A 73 -13.03 -5.04 12.84
C PHE A 73 -13.61 -3.98 13.77
N ASN A 74 -14.42 -3.09 13.21
CA ASN A 74 -15.12 -2.06 13.97
C ASN A 74 -16.25 -2.66 14.83
N THR A 75 -16.41 -2.17 16.05
CA THR A 75 -17.48 -2.58 16.99
C THR A 75 -18.09 -1.35 17.64
N PRO A 76 -19.35 -1.38 18.12
CA PRO A 76 -19.93 -0.20 18.76
C PRO A 76 -19.09 0.30 19.95
N GLY A 77 -18.50 1.49 19.80
CA GLY A 77 -17.65 2.16 20.78
C GLY A 77 -16.20 1.67 20.86
N SER A 78 -15.77 0.75 19.97
CA SER A 78 -14.40 0.22 19.98
C SER A 78 -14.05 -0.56 18.70
N TYR A 79 -12.91 -1.25 18.68
CA TYR A 79 -12.53 -2.13 17.57
C TYR A 79 -11.77 -3.35 18.09
N SER A 80 -11.62 -4.34 17.22
CA SER A 80 -10.79 -5.51 17.47
C SER A 80 -9.84 -5.77 16.31
N CYS A 81 -8.57 -6.02 16.64
CA CYS A 81 -7.56 -6.41 15.67
C CYS A 81 -7.44 -7.93 15.60
N LYS A 82 -7.14 -8.47 14.42
CA LYS A 82 -6.83 -9.88 14.23
C LYS A 82 -5.56 -10.03 13.41
N CYS A 83 -4.78 -11.06 13.72
CA CYS A 83 -3.61 -11.45 12.96
C CYS A 83 -3.90 -12.76 12.21
N ASP A 84 -3.17 -13.01 11.12
CA ASP A 84 -3.14 -14.31 10.49
C ASP A 84 -2.47 -15.33 11.43
N ASP A 85 -3.27 -16.28 11.93
CA ASP A 85 -2.86 -17.26 12.94
C ASP A 85 -1.83 -18.29 12.42
N ARG A 86 -1.56 -18.33 11.10
CA ARG A 86 -0.59 -19.28 10.52
C ARG A 86 0.84 -18.74 10.59
N TYR A 87 1.00 -17.43 10.43
CA TYR A 87 2.32 -16.78 10.34
C TYR A 87 2.62 -15.83 11.49
N TYR A 88 1.59 -15.35 12.20
CA TYR A 88 1.71 -14.31 13.21
C TYR A 88 1.04 -14.69 14.54
N VAL A 89 1.52 -14.10 15.62
CA VAL A 89 0.93 -14.12 16.96
C VAL A 89 0.61 -12.69 17.37
N ARG A 90 -0.56 -12.49 17.96
CA ARG A 90 -0.99 -11.19 18.50
C ARG A 90 -0.20 -10.85 19.76
N GLU A 91 0.37 -9.65 19.79
CA GLU A 91 1.11 -9.13 20.93
C GLU A 91 0.19 -8.69 22.08
N SER A 92 0.78 -8.43 23.26
CA SER A 92 0.04 -8.04 24.47
C SER A 92 -0.71 -6.71 24.38
N ASP A 93 -0.35 -5.87 23.40
CA ASP A 93 -1.01 -4.60 23.13
C ASP A 93 -2.37 -4.77 22.41
N ASN A 94 -2.72 -6.01 22.04
CA ASN A 94 -3.92 -6.34 21.28
C ASN A 94 -4.01 -5.66 19.92
N LYS A 95 -2.93 -5.12 19.36
CA LYS A 95 -2.92 -4.39 18.08
C LYS A 95 -1.86 -4.89 17.12
N SER A 96 -0.70 -5.27 17.66
CA SER A 96 0.47 -5.65 16.88
C SER A 96 0.50 -7.14 16.59
N CYS A 97 0.97 -7.49 15.38
CA CYS A 97 1.14 -8.86 14.93
C CYS A 97 2.62 -9.19 14.78
N LYS A 98 3.12 -10.13 15.59
CA LYS A 98 4.52 -10.57 15.55
C LYS A 98 4.67 -11.89 14.83
N ARG A 99 5.61 -11.96 13.90
CA ARG A 99 5.89 -13.17 13.12
C ARG A 99 6.35 -14.33 14.02
N ILE A 100 5.86 -15.53 13.72
CA ILE A 100 6.21 -16.78 14.42
C ILE A 100 7.60 -17.27 13.99
N ASP A 101 7.90 -17.13 12.69
CA ASP A 101 9.20 -17.54 12.17
C ASP A 101 10.34 -16.66 12.74
N LYS A 102 11.56 -17.19 12.66
CA LYS A 102 12.78 -16.50 13.05
C LYS A 102 13.70 -16.24 11.86
N ALA A 103 13.16 -16.30 10.65
CA ALA A 103 13.95 -16.08 9.45
C ALA A 103 14.27 -14.58 9.34
N ASP A 104 15.53 -14.28 9.02
CA ASP A 104 15.97 -12.92 8.79
C ASP A 104 15.49 -12.46 7.40
N PRO A 105 14.68 -11.39 7.32
CA PRO A 105 14.18 -10.89 6.06
C PRO A 105 15.26 -10.14 5.26
N TRP A 106 15.21 -10.29 3.93
CA TRP A 106 16.13 -9.67 2.99
C TRP A 106 15.37 -8.84 1.95
N ILE A 107 15.95 -7.69 1.61
CA ILE A 107 15.48 -6.82 0.54
C ILE A 107 16.37 -7.07 -0.67
N PHE A 108 15.80 -7.59 -1.75
CA PHE A 108 16.48 -7.70 -3.03
C PHE A 108 16.28 -6.41 -3.83
N PHE A 109 17.35 -5.87 -4.41
CA PHE A 109 17.28 -4.67 -5.21
C PHE A 109 18.32 -4.66 -6.34
N THR A 110 18.00 -3.92 -7.40
CA THR A 110 18.89 -3.71 -8.55
C THR A 110 19.70 -2.44 -8.37
N ASN A 111 20.94 -2.47 -8.86
CA ASN A 111 21.82 -1.32 -8.95
C ASN A 111 22.49 -1.30 -10.32
N LYS A 112 21.68 -1.10 -11.36
CA LYS A 112 22.03 -1.01 -12.80
C LYS A 112 22.82 -2.20 -13.37
N TYR A 113 24.05 -2.39 -12.91
CA TYR A 113 24.97 -3.45 -13.32
C TYR A 113 24.96 -4.67 -12.39
N TYR A 114 24.28 -4.57 -11.24
CA TYR A 114 24.29 -5.57 -10.18
C TYR A 114 22.90 -5.87 -9.64
N VAL A 115 22.71 -7.10 -9.15
CA VAL A 115 21.61 -7.46 -8.23
C VAL A 115 22.21 -7.75 -6.86
N ARG A 116 21.61 -7.21 -5.82
CA ARG A 116 22.12 -7.27 -4.44
C ARG A 116 21.00 -7.59 -3.46
N LYS A 117 21.35 -8.09 -2.29
CA LYS A 117 20.45 -8.21 -1.14
C LYS A 117 20.97 -7.44 0.06
N LEU A 118 20.04 -6.88 0.83
CA LEU A 118 20.29 -6.09 2.03
C LEU A 118 19.41 -6.62 3.18
N SER A 119 19.95 -6.77 4.38
CA SER A 119 19.13 -7.08 5.56
C SER A 119 18.27 -5.89 5.98
N THR A 120 17.11 -6.11 6.59
CA THR A 120 16.18 -5.03 6.95
C THR A 120 16.72 -4.02 7.97
N ASP A 121 17.80 -4.35 8.67
CA ASP A 121 18.53 -3.45 9.59
C ASP A 121 19.62 -2.60 8.87
N GLY A 122 19.87 -2.85 7.59
CA GLY A 122 20.88 -2.14 6.80
C GLY A 122 22.32 -2.62 7.00
N MET A 123 22.57 -3.64 7.84
CA MET A 123 23.93 -4.02 8.23
C MET A 123 24.59 -5.01 7.27
N ASN A 124 23.83 -5.97 6.75
CA ASN A 124 24.37 -7.03 5.89
C ASN A 124 24.05 -6.74 4.43
N TYR A 125 25.10 -6.58 3.63
CA TYR A 125 25.02 -6.20 2.24
C TYR A 125 25.77 -7.19 1.34
N VAL A 126 25.05 -7.87 0.45
CA VAL A 126 25.62 -8.98 -0.33
C VAL A 126 25.36 -8.81 -1.83
N LEU A 127 26.40 -9.02 -2.64
CA LEU A 127 26.32 -9.06 -4.10
C LEU A 127 25.86 -10.44 -4.57
N LEU A 128 24.83 -10.50 -5.42
CA LEU A 128 24.28 -11.75 -5.96
C LEU A 128 24.67 -11.96 -7.42
N GLN A 129 24.45 -10.95 -8.26
CA GLN A 129 24.68 -11.02 -9.69
C GLN A 129 25.49 -9.81 -10.16
N GLN A 130 26.41 -10.05 -11.10
CA GLN A 130 27.27 -9.05 -11.70
C GLN A 130 27.40 -9.23 -13.21
N GLY A 131 28.04 -8.27 -13.88
CA GLY A 131 28.24 -8.32 -15.34
C GLY A 131 26.93 -8.15 -16.11
N LEU A 132 26.00 -7.36 -15.57
CA LEU A 132 24.74 -7.00 -16.21
C LEU A 132 24.90 -5.63 -16.88
N ARG A 133 24.03 -5.28 -17.83
CA ARG A 133 24.13 -4.01 -18.57
C ARG A 133 23.25 -2.93 -17.96
N ASN A 134 21.96 -3.22 -17.83
CA ASN A 134 21.01 -2.30 -17.21
C ASN A 134 19.79 -3.07 -16.68
N VAL A 135 19.86 -3.53 -15.45
CA VAL A 135 18.76 -4.25 -14.80
C VAL A 135 17.85 -3.28 -14.08
N VAL A 136 16.57 -3.34 -14.44
CA VAL A 136 15.57 -2.35 -14.02
C VAL A 136 14.51 -2.99 -13.12
N ALA A 137 13.99 -4.17 -13.49
CA ALA A 137 13.01 -4.90 -12.71
C ALA A 137 13.57 -6.22 -12.18
N LEU A 138 13.06 -6.64 -11.03
CA LEU A 138 13.34 -7.93 -10.41
C LEU A 138 12.09 -8.44 -9.70
N ASP A 139 11.95 -9.75 -9.61
CA ASP A 139 11.01 -10.41 -8.71
C ASP A 139 11.57 -11.80 -8.34
N PHE A 140 10.95 -12.48 -7.38
CA PHE A 140 11.49 -13.72 -6.83
C PHE A 140 10.44 -14.77 -6.54
N ASP A 141 10.89 -16.02 -6.56
CA ASP A 141 10.14 -17.17 -6.09
C ASP A 141 10.86 -17.77 -4.88
N VAL A 142 10.25 -17.61 -3.71
CA VAL A 142 10.80 -18.13 -2.45
C VAL A 142 10.78 -19.65 -2.42
N GLY A 143 9.80 -20.30 -3.06
CA GLY A 143 9.63 -21.75 -3.00
C GLY A 143 10.78 -22.51 -3.66
N GLU A 144 11.28 -22.00 -4.79
CA GLU A 144 12.41 -22.59 -5.53
C GLU A 144 13.75 -21.87 -5.28
N GLU A 145 13.74 -20.83 -4.45
CA GLU A 145 14.87 -19.93 -4.21
C GLU A 145 15.43 -19.28 -5.50
N GLU A 146 14.55 -18.78 -6.36
CA GLU A 146 14.89 -18.25 -7.68
C GLU A 146 14.60 -16.76 -7.81
N LEU A 147 15.51 -16.04 -8.46
CA LEU A 147 15.40 -14.63 -8.82
C LEU A 147 15.18 -14.50 -10.32
N TYR A 148 14.24 -13.66 -10.68
CA TYR A 148 13.95 -13.25 -12.05
C TYR A 148 14.29 -11.77 -12.19
N PHE A 149 15.03 -11.38 -13.22
CA PHE A 149 15.42 -9.98 -13.39
C PHE A 149 15.55 -9.59 -14.86
N ALA A 150 15.08 -8.39 -15.18
CA ALA A 150 14.97 -7.87 -16.53
C ALA A 150 16.11 -6.89 -16.85
N ASP A 151 16.96 -7.25 -17.82
CA ASP A 151 17.98 -6.37 -18.36
C ASP A 151 17.49 -5.70 -19.64
N VAL A 152 17.19 -4.41 -19.55
CA VAL A 152 16.60 -3.63 -20.65
C VAL A 152 17.58 -3.37 -21.79
N SER A 153 18.87 -3.30 -21.48
CA SER A 153 19.92 -3.07 -22.49
C SER A 153 20.33 -4.36 -23.18
N ALA A 154 20.25 -5.50 -22.49
CA ALA A 154 20.39 -6.81 -23.11
C ALA A 154 19.11 -7.28 -23.81
N LYS A 155 17.95 -6.70 -23.48
CA LYS A 155 16.61 -7.13 -23.94
C LYS A 155 16.29 -8.56 -23.53
N VAL A 156 16.68 -8.95 -22.31
CA VAL A 156 16.55 -10.33 -21.82
C VAL A 156 16.01 -10.33 -20.40
N ILE A 157 15.11 -11.28 -20.11
CA ILE A 157 14.76 -11.64 -18.73
C ILE A 157 15.60 -12.85 -18.35
N TYR A 158 16.39 -12.70 -17.29
CA TYR A 158 17.23 -13.74 -16.73
C TYR A 158 16.58 -14.37 -15.51
N LYS A 159 17.05 -15.57 -15.19
CA LYS A 159 16.73 -16.32 -13.99
C LYS A 159 18.02 -16.82 -13.34
N ALA A 160 18.10 -16.78 -12.01
CA ALA A 160 19.23 -17.31 -11.24
C ALA A 160 18.78 -17.78 -9.86
N LYS A 161 19.49 -18.71 -9.23
CA LYS A 161 19.23 -19.07 -7.82
C LYS A 161 19.74 -17.97 -6.88
N ILE A 162 19.08 -17.75 -5.74
CA ILE A 162 19.30 -16.63 -4.80
C ILE A 162 20.75 -16.55 -4.24
N ASN A 163 21.55 -17.62 -4.31
CA ASN A 163 22.97 -17.59 -3.92
C ASN A 163 23.91 -18.19 -4.99
N SER A 164 23.43 -18.32 -6.24
CA SER A 164 24.25 -18.74 -7.37
C SER A 164 24.67 -17.53 -8.19
N THR A 165 25.87 -17.59 -8.77
CA THR A 165 26.33 -16.63 -9.78
C THR A 165 25.95 -17.05 -11.20
N GLU A 166 25.50 -18.29 -11.38
CA GLU A 166 25.03 -18.78 -12.67
C GLU A 166 23.64 -18.22 -12.96
N LYS A 167 23.43 -17.77 -14.20
CA LYS A 167 22.16 -17.23 -14.68
C LYS A 167 21.81 -17.84 -16.02
N THR A 168 20.52 -18.06 -16.22
CA THR A 168 19.94 -18.59 -17.45
C THR A 168 19.05 -17.54 -18.09
N GLU A 169 19.03 -17.51 -19.42
CA GLU A 169 18.17 -16.62 -20.19
C GLU A 169 16.79 -17.27 -20.37
N VAL A 170 15.73 -16.63 -19.87
CA VAL A 170 14.35 -17.15 -19.92
C VAL A 170 13.60 -16.57 -21.12
N ILE A 171 13.57 -15.25 -21.25
CA ILE A 171 12.92 -14.55 -22.37
C ILE A 171 13.98 -13.79 -23.16
N LYS A 172 14.12 -14.09 -24.45
CA LYS A 172 15.17 -13.55 -25.34
C LYS A 172 14.66 -12.76 -26.55
N HIS A 173 13.37 -12.89 -26.86
CA HIS A 173 12.77 -12.36 -28.08
C HIS A 173 11.56 -11.49 -27.74
N ASP A 174 11.32 -10.48 -28.56
CA ASP A 174 10.24 -9.49 -28.42
C ASP A 174 10.12 -8.90 -27.00
N SER A 175 11.28 -8.54 -26.44
CA SER A 175 11.49 -7.95 -25.10
C SER A 175 12.21 -6.62 -25.25
N HIS A 176 11.53 -5.64 -25.85
CA HIS A 176 12.14 -4.41 -26.35
C HIS A 176 12.21 -3.30 -25.29
N GLY A 177 11.27 -3.26 -24.34
CA GLY A 177 11.15 -2.21 -23.34
C GLY A 177 10.67 -2.73 -21.99
N LEU A 178 11.40 -3.69 -21.39
CA LEU A 178 11.05 -4.29 -20.11
C LEU A 178 11.04 -3.25 -18.99
N GLU A 179 9.91 -3.08 -18.30
CA GLU A 179 9.77 -2.08 -17.22
C GLU A 179 9.41 -2.74 -15.89
N GLY A 180 8.42 -3.62 -15.91
CA GLY A 180 7.88 -4.30 -14.73
C GLY A 180 7.91 -5.81 -14.92
N LEU A 181 8.14 -6.53 -13.83
CA LEU A 181 8.22 -7.98 -13.78
C LEU A 181 7.47 -8.46 -12.53
N ALA A 182 6.65 -9.51 -12.67
CA ALA A 182 5.98 -10.15 -11.56
C ALA A 182 5.95 -11.67 -11.73
N VAL A 183 6.17 -12.41 -10.64
CA VAL A 183 6.21 -13.86 -10.58
C VAL A 183 4.98 -14.36 -9.83
N ASP A 184 4.20 -15.21 -10.47
CA ASP A 184 3.16 -16.00 -9.81
C ASP A 184 3.78 -17.31 -9.31
N TRP A 185 4.09 -17.34 -8.01
CA TRP A 185 4.68 -18.51 -7.35
C TRP A 185 3.71 -19.68 -7.21
N ILE A 186 2.39 -19.46 -7.30
CA ILE A 186 1.36 -20.50 -7.19
C ILE A 186 1.08 -21.12 -8.56
N GLY A 187 0.71 -20.29 -9.54
CA GLY A 187 0.39 -20.72 -10.91
C GLY A 187 1.63 -20.97 -11.78
N ARG A 188 2.83 -20.69 -11.25
CA ARG A 188 4.13 -20.89 -11.90
C ARG A 188 4.20 -20.11 -13.22
N LYS A 189 3.90 -18.82 -13.19
CA LYS A 189 3.88 -17.94 -14.36
C LYS A 189 4.73 -16.70 -14.17
N LEU A 190 5.29 -16.20 -15.27
CA LEU A 190 6.04 -14.96 -15.33
C LEU A 190 5.24 -13.92 -16.11
N TYR A 191 4.99 -12.77 -15.51
CA TYR A 191 4.28 -11.64 -16.11
C TYR A 191 5.24 -10.46 -16.28
N TRP A 192 5.18 -9.78 -17.42
CA TRP A 192 5.97 -8.57 -17.61
C TRP A 192 5.26 -7.53 -18.46
N LEU A 193 5.70 -6.29 -18.27
CA LEU A 193 5.25 -5.14 -19.04
C LEU A 193 6.35 -4.69 -19.99
N ASP A 194 5.97 -4.44 -21.24
CA ASP A 194 6.85 -3.88 -22.25
C ASP A 194 6.33 -2.51 -22.73
N ARG A 195 7.11 -1.46 -22.50
CA ARG A 195 6.79 -0.07 -22.89
C ARG A 195 6.80 0.14 -24.40
N HIS A 196 7.66 -0.58 -25.12
CA HIS A 196 7.82 -0.38 -26.56
C HIS A 196 6.69 -1.06 -27.34
N THR A 197 6.38 -2.32 -27.00
CA THR A 197 5.27 -3.04 -27.62
C THR A 197 3.92 -2.67 -27.01
N LYS A 198 3.90 -2.05 -25.82
CA LYS A 198 2.70 -1.68 -25.07
C LYS A 198 1.86 -2.90 -24.68
N HIS A 199 2.54 -4.01 -24.38
CA HIS A 199 1.93 -5.29 -24.05
C HIS A 199 2.09 -5.63 -22.57
N LEU A 200 1.08 -6.31 -22.05
CA LEU A 200 1.19 -7.16 -20.88
C LEU A 200 1.24 -8.60 -21.36
N ASP A 201 2.38 -9.25 -21.14
CA ASP A 201 2.65 -10.61 -21.57
C ASP A 201 2.77 -11.55 -20.36
N VAL A 202 2.49 -12.83 -20.60
CA VAL A 202 2.66 -13.93 -19.66
C VAL A 202 3.38 -15.10 -20.33
N ALA A 203 4.19 -15.83 -19.57
CA ALA A 203 4.81 -17.09 -19.97
C ALA A 203 4.92 -18.04 -18.77
N GLU A 204 5.29 -19.29 -19.04
CA GLU A 204 5.77 -20.19 -17.99
C GLU A 204 7.09 -19.67 -17.40
N LEU A 205 7.42 -20.13 -16.19
CA LEU A 205 8.65 -19.73 -15.48
C LEU A 205 9.96 -20.16 -16.19
N ASP A 206 9.89 -21.08 -17.15
CA ASP A 206 11.00 -21.48 -18.02
C ASP A 206 11.03 -20.71 -19.36
N GLY A 207 10.06 -19.81 -19.57
CA GLY A 207 9.93 -18.98 -20.76
C GLY A 207 9.11 -19.62 -21.89
N THR A 208 8.60 -20.83 -21.69
CA THR A 208 7.72 -21.49 -22.68
C THR A 208 6.29 -20.96 -22.61
N ASN A 209 5.46 -21.31 -23.60
CA ASN A 209 4.03 -20.96 -23.69
C ASN A 209 3.73 -19.48 -23.43
N ARG A 210 4.32 -18.61 -24.25
CA ARG A 210 4.08 -17.17 -24.18
C ARG A 210 2.71 -16.80 -24.74
N LYS A 211 2.02 -15.89 -24.05
CA LYS A 211 0.76 -15.27 -24.51
C LYS A 211 0.72 -13.79 -24.14
N THR A 212 0.22 -12.96 -25.04
CA THR A 212 -0.12 -11.56 -24.72
C THR A 212 -1.52 -11.52 -24.10
N LEU A 213 -1.62 -11.00 -22.86
CA LEU A 213 -2.88 -10.87 -22.14
C LEU A 213 -3.60 -9.57 -22.51
N LYS A 214 -2.85 -8.49 -22.70
CA LYS A 214 -3.41 -7.20 -23.10
C LYS A 214 -2.44 -6.49 -24.03
N ASN A 215 -2.95 -6.06 -25.18
CA ASN A 215 -2.20 -5.40 -26.25
C ASN A 215 -2.71 -3.98 -26.56
N SER A 216 -3.59 -3.45 -25.71
CA SER A 216 -4.24 -2.15 -25.93
C SER A 216 -4.58 -1.46 -24.61
N GLY A 217 -4.53 -0.12 -24.62
CA GLY A 217 -4.82 0.70 -23.44
C GLY A 217 -3.68 0.81 -22.43
N ILE A 218 -2.54 0.18 -22.70
CA ILE A 218 -1.26 0.35 -22.01
C ILE A 218 -0.41 1.27 -22.90
N ASN A 219 0.21 2.30 -22.33
CA ASN A 219 1.04 3.25 -23.07
C ASN A 219 2.41 3.38 -22.44
N ASP A 220 2.45 3.79 -21.18
CA ASP A 220 3.70 3.97 -20.43
C ASP A 220 3.64 3.16 -19.13
N PRO A 221 3.68 1.82 -19.23
CA PRO A 221 3.62 0.95 -18.07
C PRO A 221 4.87 1.09 -17.20
N ARG A 222 4.76 0.77 -15.91
CA ARG A 222 5.94 0.75 -15.02
C ARG A 222 5.96 -0.42 -14.04
N ALA A 223 5.21 -0.34 -12.95
CA ALA A 223 5.19 -1.39 -11.95
C ALA A 223 4.08 -2.42 -12.25
N ILE A 224 4.32 -3.68 -11.88
CA ILE A 224 3.36 -4.77 -11.94
C ILE A 224 3.52 -5.65 -10.71
N VAL A 225 2.40 -6.13 -10.17
CA VAL A 225 2.35 -7.08 -9.06
C VAL A 225 1.18 -8.03 -9.26
N VAL A 226 1.33 -9.27 -8.79
CA VAL A 226 0.32 -10.31 -8.92
C VAL A 226 -0.27 -10.68 -7.57
N HIS A 227 -1.54 -11.05 -7.55
CA HIS A 227 -2.21 -11.63 -6.39
C HIS A 227 -2.85 -12.98 -6.77
N PRO A 228 -2.07 -14.08 -6.71
CA PRO A 228 -2.54 -15.39 -7.14
C PRO A 228 -3.77 -15.88 -6.37
N GLY A 229 -3.89 -15.53 -5.08
CA GLY A 229 -5.01 -15.95 -4.22
C GLY A 229 -6.40 -15.49 -4.69
N ILE A 230 -6.50 -14.35 -5.38
CA ILE A 230 -7.75 -13.82 -5.93
C ILE A 230 -7.80 -13.84 -7.46
N GLY A 231 -6.71 -14.27 -8.12
CA GLY A 231 -6.61 -14.37 -9.57
C GLY A 231 -6.53 -13.02 -10.30
N PHE A 232 -6.03 -11.96 -9.65
CA PHE A 232 -5.86 -10.64 -10.25
C PHE A 232 -4.39 -10.21 -10.25
N LEU A 233 -4.04 -9.35 -11.20
CA LEU A 233 -2.80 -8.60 -11.20
C LEU A 233 -3.07 -7.11 -11.32
N TYR A 234 -2.13 -6.32 -10.83
CA TYR A 234 -2.21 -4.88 -10.75
C TYR A 234 -0.98 -4.28 -11.40
N PHE A 235 -1.17 -3.18 -12.14
CA PHE A 235 -0.07 -2.49 -12.78
C PHE A 235 -0.32 -1.00 -12.89
N THR A 236 0.76 -0.25 -13.12
CA THR A 236 0.71 1.21 -13.24
C THR A 236 1.02 1.67 -14.65
N ASP A 237 0.34 2.73 -15.09
CA ASP A 237 0.59 3.44 -16.34
C ASP A 237 0.65 4.94 -16.03
N TRP A 238 1.75 5.59 -16.44
CA TRP A 238 2.02 7.00 -16.15
C TRP A 238 1.91 7.91 -17.39
N HIS A 239 1.24 7.45 -18.46
CA HIS A 239 0.98 8.29 -19.63
C HIS A 239 0.05 9.47 -19.28
N LEU A 240 -0.34 10.28 -20.29
CA LEU A 240 -1.20 11.46 -20.11
C LEU A 240 -2.48 11.21 -19.30
N GLN A 241 -3.11 10.04 -19.47
CA GLN A 241 -4.21 9.57 -18.64
C GLN A 241 -3.72 8.44 -17.74
N SER A 242 -2.92 8.80 -16.75
CA SER A 242 -2.30 7.89 -15.79
C SER A 242 -3.34 7.14 -14.96
N TYR A 243 -3.03 5.89 -14.63
CA TYR A 243 -3.90 5.05 -13.83
C TYR A 243 -3.13 3.91 -13.13
N ILE A 244 -3.76 3.36 -12.09
CA ILE A 244 -3.46 2.03 -11.57
C ILE A 244 -4.58 1.10 -12.06
N GLY A 245 -4.19 0.05 -12.76
CA GLY A 245 -5.09 -0.90 -13.41
C GLY A 245 -5.14 -2.21 -12.66
N ARG A 246 -6.30 -2.86 -12.69
CA ARG A 246 -6.52 -4.23 -12.26
C ARG A 246 -6.99 -5.05 -13.45
N ILE A 247 -6.47 -6.26 -13.61
CA ILE A 247 -6.91 -7.21 -14.64
C ILE A 247 -6.81 -8.63 -14.10
N GLY A 248 -7.71 -9.52 -14.53
CA GLY A 248 -7.60 -10.94 -14.22
C GLY A 248 -6.27 -11.50 -14.75
N MET A 249 -5.69 -12.46 -14.03
CA MET A 249 -4.47 -13.14 -14.44
C MET A 249 -4.63 -13.97 -15.73
N ASP A 250 -5.88 -14.17 -16.16
CA ASP A 250 -6.29 -14.75 -17.44
C ASP A 250 -6.43 -13.73 -18.59
N GLY A 251 -6.34 -12.43 -18.29
CA GLY A 251 -6.49 -11.31 -19.21
C GLY A 251 -7.91 -10.70 -19.26
N ASN A 252 -8.87 -11.21 -18.50
CA ASN A 252 -10.24 -10.69 -18.50
C ASN A 252 -10.46 -9.60 -17.43
N ASN A 253 -11.62 -8.93 -17.45
CA ASN A 253 -12.06 -7.99 -16.40
C ASN A 253 -11.08 -6.85 -16.10
N PHE A 254 -10.51 -6.24 -17.14
CA PHE A 254 -9.68 -5.04 -16.98
C PHE A 254 -10.51 -3.84 -16.48
N SER A 255 -10.04 -3.20 -15.42
CA SER A 255 -10.61 -1.97 -14.85
C SER A 255 -9.51 -1.03 -14.36
N ARG A 256 -9.72 0.29 -14.50
CA ARG A 256 -8.87 1.31 -13.87
C ARG A 256 -9.43 1.59 -12.48
N ILE A 257 -8.67 1.29 -11.43
CA ILE A 257 -9.12 1.41 -10.03
C ILE A 257 -8.77 2.76 -9.41
N LEU A 258 -7.66 3.35 -9.85
CA LEU A 258 -7.25 4.71 -9.49
C LEU A 258 -6.83 5.45 -10.76
N THR A 259 -7.23 6.71 -10.90
CA THR A 259 -6.99 7.49 -12.13
C THR A 259 -6.36 8.85 -11.85
N PHE A 260 -5.96 9.53 -12.92
CA PHE A 260 -5.52 10.93 -12.91
C PHE A 260 -6.44 11.86 -12.10
N GLU A 261 -7.75 11.70 -12.18
CA GLU A 261 -8.73 12.52 -11.44
C GLU A 261 -8.57 12.38 -9.91
N GLN A 262 -8.11 11.22 -9.44
CA GLN A 262 -7.80 10.94 -8.04
C GLN A 262 -6.36 11.30 -7.65
N LYS A 263 -5.72 12.18 -8.44
CA LYS A 263 -4.34 12.67 -8.25
C LYS A 263 -3.30 11.54 -8.32
N VAL A 264 -3.43 10.67 -9.32
CA VAL A 264 -2.38 9.71 -9.69
C VAL A 264 -1.76 10.18 -10.98
N ILE A 265 -0.51 10.64 -10.93
CA ILE A 265 0.21 11.25 -12.06
C ILE A 265 1.34 10.32 -12.52
N TRP A 266 2.38 10.12 -11.69
CA TRP A 266 3.50 9.23 -12.00
C TRP A 266 3.58 8.05 -11.01
N PRO A 267 2.65 7.08 -11.08
CA PRO A 267 2.64 5.90 -10.23
C PRO A 267 3.80 4.96 -10.59
N ASN A 268 4.98 5.22 -10.02
CA ASN A 268 6.20 4.53 -10.41
C ASN A 268 6.40 3.19 -9.72
N ALA A 269 5.91 3.07 -8.50
CA ALA A 269 6.11 1.93 -7.64
C ALA A 269 4.76 1.39 -7.18
N LEU A 270 4.64 0.07 -7.08
CA LEU A 270 3.41 -0.61 -6.66
C LEU A 270 3.78 -1.89 -5.89
N THR A 271 3.12 -2.14 -4.77
CA THR A 271 3.22 -3.39 -4.00
C THR A 271 1.87 -3.74 -3.36
N ILE A 272 1.72 -4.99 -2.91
CA ILE A 272 0.51 -5.50 -2.26
C ILE A 272 0.88 -5.98 -0.86
N ASP A 273 0.06 -5.61 0.12
CA ASP A 273 0.03 -6.31 1.40
C ASP A 273 -1.05 -7.40 1.36
N TYR A 274 -0.59 -8.65 1.25
CA TYR A 274 -1.43 -9.84 1.12
C TYR A 274 -2.21 -10.19 2.39
N PHE A 275 -1.84 -9.63 3.54
CA PHE A 275 -2.56 -9.88 4.80
C PHE A 275 -3.69 -8.90 5.05
N THR A 276 -3.63 -7.71 4.44
CA THR A 276 -4.66 -6.67 4.61
C THR A 276 -5.46 -6.38 3.35
N ASP A 277 -5.18 -7.08 2.25
CA ASP A 277 -5.76 -6.84 0.94
C ASP A 277 -5.69 -5.34 0.55
N ARG A 278 -4.48 -4.78 0.57
CA ARG A 278 -4.23 -3.37 0.24
C ARG A 278 -3.14 -3.22 -0.81
N ILE A 279 -3.34 -2.26 -1.70
CA ILE A 279 -2.30 -1.81 -2.62
C ILE A 279 -1.58 -0.60 -2.02
N PHE A 280 -0.26 -0.57 -2.18
CA PHE A 280 0.59 0.55 -1.82
C PHE A 280 1.30 1.04 -3.08
N TRP A 281 1.32 2.35 -3.31
CA TRP A 281 2.02 2.93 -4.45
C TRP A 281 2.72 4.22 -4.08
N ALA A 282 3.64 4.63 -4.94
CA ALA A 282 4.31 5.91 -4.84
C ALA A 282 4.13 6.72 -6.13
N ASP A 283 3.82 8.00 -5.96
CA ASP A 283 3.76 8.98 -7.04
C ASP A 283 5.01 9.85 -7.04
N ALA A 284 5.81 9.77 -8.09
CA ALA A 284 7.09 10.49 -8.19
C ALA A 284 6.98 11.89 -8.81
N HIS A 285 5.77 12.33 -9.17
CA HIS A 285 5.52 13.71 -9.59
C HIS A 285 4.91 14.54 -8.47
N LEU A 286 4.01 13.94 -7.71
CA LEU A 286 3.34 14.57 -6.57
C LEU A 286 4.04 14.30 -5.23
N ASP A 287 5.15 13.55 -5.26
CA ASP A 287 6.02 13.22 -4.15
C ASP A 287 5.24 12.68 -2.95
N TYR A 288 4.52 11.57 -3.13
CA TYR A 288 3.81 10.90 -2.04
C TYR A 288 3.86 9.38 -2.14
N ILE A 289 3.68 8.73 -0.98
CA ILE A 289 3.38 7.29 -0.88
C ILE A 289 1.99 7.16 -0.26
N ALA A 290 1.15 6.32 -0.84
CA ALA A 290 -0.22 6.10 -0.40
C ALA A 290 -0.60 4.62 -0.44
N PHE A 291 -1.68 4.30 0.24
CA PHE A 291 -2.33 3.00 0.12
C PHE A 291 -3.83 3.16 -0.11
N ALA A 292 -4.45 2.10 -0.61
CA ALA A 292 -5.89 1.97 -0.83
C ALA A 292 -6.28 0.49 -0.76
N ASP A 293 -7.58 0.24 -0.71
CA ASP A 293 -8.11 -1.11 -0.88
C ASP A 293 -7.83 -1.64 -2.30
N LEU A 294 -7.93 -2.96 -2.51
CA LEU A 294 -7.68 -3.61 -3.80
C LEU A 294 -8.60 -3.14 -4.95
N ASP A 295 -9.66 -2.38 -4.67
CA ASP A 295 -10.55 -1.76 -5.64
C ASP A 295 -10.31 -0.25 -5.83
N GLY A 296 -9.35 0.33 -5.11
CA GLY A 296 -9.00 1.75 -5.16
C GLY A 296 -9.79 2.64 -4.21
N GLN A 297 -10.63 2.08 -3.34
CA GLN A 297 -11.35 2.84 -2.31
C GLN A 297 -10.46 3.12 -1.09
N ASN A 298 -10.93 4.03 -0.22
CA ASN A 298 -10.27 4.38 1.04
C ASN A 298 -8.79 4.74 0.85
N LYS A 299 -8.51 5.65 -0.09
CA LYS A 299 -7.15 6.16 -0.34
C LYS A 299 -6.66 6.99 0.85
N HIS A 300 -5.50 6.62 1.38
CA HIS A 300 -4.79 7.36 2.44
C HIS A 300 -3.33 7.63 2.04
N GLU A 301 -2.87 8.87 2.26
CA GLU A 301 -1.47 9.27 2.05
C GLU A 301 -0.66 9.02 3.34
N ILE A 302 0.49 8.36 3.22
CA ILE A 302 1.37 7.96 4.33
C ILE A 302 2.53 8.96 4.50
N LEU A 303 3.23 9.25 3.40
CA LEU A 303 4.39 10.13 3.35
C LEU A 303 4.25 11.10 2.19
N ARG A 304 4.81 12.31 2.35
CA ARG A 304 4.78 13.35 1.31
C ARG A 304 6.01 14.28 1.34
N GLY A 305 6.32 14.86 0.19
CA GLY A 305 7.29 15.95 0.03
C GLY A 305 8.74 15.47 0.09
N GLU A 306 9.58 16.20 0.81
CA GLU A 306 11.05 15.99 0.85
C GLU A 306 11.49 14.60 1.32
N LYS A 307 10.62 13.85 2.00
CA LYS A 307 10.89 12.46 2.41
C LYS A 307 10.84 11.46 1.25
N VAL A 308 10.11 11.78 0.17
CA VAL A 308 9.81 10.88 -0.96
C VAL A 308 9.88 11.62 -2.31
N PRO A 309 10.99 12.33 -2.61
CA PRO A 309 11.09 13.25 -3.73
C PRO A 309 11.16 12.58 -5.12
N HIS A 310 11.55 11.30 -5.22
CA HIS A 310 11.49 10.56 -6.48
C HIS A 310 11.55 9.03 -6.28
N VAL A 311 10.45 8.46 -5.79
CA VAL A 311 10.35 7.02 -5.53
C VAL A 311 10.37 6.22 -6.84
N PHE A 312 11.15 5.14 -6.85
CA PHE A 312 11.28 4.25 -8.01
C PHE A 312 10.59 2.89 -7.80
N ALA A 313 10.88 2.21 -6.68
CA ALA A 313 10.30 0.92 -6.33
C ALA A 313 9.96 0.88 -4.84
N ILE A 314 8.98 0.05 -4.46
CA ILE A 314 8.43 -0.05 -3.12
C ILE A 314 8.11 -1.51 -2.79
N THR A 315 8.27 -1.89 -1.53
CA THR A 315 7.87 -3.20 -1.00
C THR A 315 7.41 -3.07 0.44
N VAL A 316 6.51 -3.94 0.86
CA VAL A 316 5.97 -3.99 2.22
C VAL A 316 6.44 -5.26 2.91
N PHE A 317 6.83 -5.15 4.18
CA PHE A 317 7.15 -6.30 5.00
C PHE A 317 6.83 -5.99 6.47
N ASP A 318 6.02 -6.85 7.09
CA ASP A 318 5.42 -6.65 8.41
C ASP A 318 4.71 -5.27 8.51
N ASP A 319 5.08 -4.43 9.47
CA ASP A 319 4.54 -3.09 9.70
C ASP A 319 5.30 -1.98 8.97
N TYR A 320 6.26 -2.35 8.12
CA TYR A 320 7.16 -1.41 7.49
C TYR A 320 7.04 -1.42 5.96
N ILE A 321 7.20 -0.23 5.40
CA ILE A 321 7.35 -0.02 3.97
C ILE A 321 8.79 0.38 3.67
N TYR A 322 9.33 -0.19 2.60
CA TYR A 322 10.67 0.06 2.12
C TYR A 322 10.60 0.57 0.69
N TRP A 323 11.36 1.62 0.38
CA TRP A 323 11.37 2.17 -0.97
C TRP A 323 12.76 2.62 -1.40
N THR A 324 12.96 2.65 -2.70
CA THR A 324 14.15 3.23 -3.35
C THR A 324 13.82 4.62 -3.87
N ASP A 325 14.73 5.57 -3.67
CA ASP A 325 14.57 6.94 -4.15
C ASP A 325 15.77 7.36 -5.01
N TRP A 326 15.50 7.93 -6.20
CA TRP A 326 16.53 8.34 -7.14
C TRP A 326 17.27 9.62 -6.75
N ASN A 327 16.58 10.55 -6.08
CA ASN A 327 17.17 11.81 -5.65
C ASN A 327 18.00 11.61 -4.38
N LEU A 328 17.46 10.86 -3.42
CA LEU A 328 18.15 10.53 -2.16
C LEU A 328 19.21 9.43 -2.33
N LYS A 329 19.13 8.64 -3.41
CA LYS A 329 20.06 7.53 -3.72
C LYS A 329 20.19 6.51 -2.58
N ALA A 330 19.08 6.25 -1.90
CA ALA A 330 19.02 5.40 -0.73
C ALA A 330 17.82 4.45 -0.78
N ILE A 331 17.92 3.38 0.03
CA ILE A 331 16.77 2.58 0.44
C ILE A 331 16.32 3.14 1.78
N LEU A 332 15.06 3.53 1.88
CA LEU A 332 14.46 4.14 3.06
C LEU A 332 13.42 3.20 3.66
N LYS A 333 13.10 3.42 4.93
CA LYS A 333 12.15 2.62 5.73
C LYS A 333 11.25 3.55 6.54
N ALA A 334 9.97 3.22 6.60
CA ALA A 334 8.95 3.95 7.35
C ALA A 334 7.86 2.99 7.85
N ASN A 335 7.05 3.41 8.81
CA ASN A 335 5.88 2.63 9.20
C ASN A 335 4.84 2.72 8.08
N LYS A 336 4.25 1.58 7.68
CA LYS A 336 3.36 1.51 6.51
C LYS A 336 2.08 2.33 6.64
N PHE A 337 1.68 2.70 7.87
CA PHE A 337 0.45 3.47 8.10
C PHE A 337 0.71 4.89 8.58
N THR A 338 1.72 5.11 9.44
CA THR A 338 1.95 6.42 10.06
C THR A 338 3.05 7.25 9.40
N GLY A 339 3.87 6.66 8.51
CA GLY A 339 4.99 7.33 7.85
C GLY A 339 6.23 7.45 8.72
#